data_AF-A0A665UFM2-F1
#
_entry.id   AF-A0A665UFM2-F1
#
_cell.length_a   1.000
_cell.length_b   1.000
_cell.length_c   1.000
_cell.angle_alpha   90.00
_cell.angle_beta   90.00
_cell.angle_gamma   90.00
#
_symmetry.space_group_name_H-M   'P 1'
#
loop_
_entity.id
_entity.type
_entity.pdbx_description
1 polymer ?
#
loop_
_entity_poly.entity_id
_entity_poly.type
_entity_poly.pdbx_seq_one_letter_code
_entity_poly.pdbx_strand_id
1 'polypeptide(L)'
;CLLKRRNEQGAEAGVSRCDEVKFEDVRLYLVERKMGRSRRSFLTQLARSKGFIVEDILSDAVTHVVSEDSRASSLWAWLKGCELGNLPSMHVLDISWFTDSMREGRPVAVETRYLIQEILEYGRSFEVEQTLSDERYQTLKLFTSVFGVGPKTADKWYRQGLRSFSDVLTEPGIHLNRMQQTGFLHYGDISRAVSKAEARALGSIIDEAVRAITPDAIIALTGGFRR
;
A
#
# COMPACT_ATOMS: atom_id res chain seq x y z
N CYS A 1 13.78 44.72 -52.74
CA CYS A 1 12.90 45.87 -53.06
C CYS A 1 11.60 45.37 -53.66
N LEU A 2 10.46 45.99 -53.30
CA LEU A 2 9.06 45.67 -53.71
C LEU A 2 8.44 44.51 -52.89
N LEU A 3 7.25 44.58 -52.28
CA LEU A 3 6.10 45.50 -52.37
C LEU A 3 5.35 45.61 -51.01
N LYS A 4 4.78 46.80 -50.76
CA LYS A 4 3.63 47.03 -49.86
C LYS A 4 2.38 46.34 -50.41
N ARG A 5 1.55 45.73 -49.56
CA ARG A 5 0.07 45.79 -49.64
C ARG A 5 -0.54 45.77 -48.22
N ARG A 6 -1.65 46.51 -48.12
CA ARG A 6 -2.44 46.87 -46.93
C ARG A 6 -3.81 46.16 -47.04
N ASN A 7 -4.60 46.21 -45.96
CA ASN A 7 -5.99 45.74 -45.77
C ASN A 7 -6.14 44.23 -45.47
N GLU A 8 -7.03 43.78 -44.58
CA GLU A 8 -8.34 44.33 -44.17
C GLU A 8 -8.76 43.76 -42.79
N GLN A 9 -9.57 44.51 -42.06
CA GLN A 9 -10.27 44.06 -40.86
C GLN A 9 -11.28 42.95 -41.21
N GLY A 10 -11.30 41.89 -40.41
CA GLY A 10 -12.39 40.92 -40.32
C GLY A 10 -12.71 40.72 -38.83
N ALA A 11 -13.84 41.28 -38.41
CA ALA A 11 -14.42 41.10 -37.09
C ALA A 11 -15.39 39.90 -37.10
N GLU A 12 -15.59 39.34 -35.89
CA GLU A 12 -16.63 38.39 -35.47
C GLU A 12 -16.46 36.92 -35.93
N ALA A 13 -16.71 35.87 -35.13
CA ALA A 13 -17.58 35.75 -33.97
C ALA A 13 -17.11 34.65 -32.99
N GLY A 14 -17.34 34.90 -31.69
CA GLY A 14 -17.78 33.98 -30.65
C GLY A 14 -17.07 32.64 -30.45
N VAL A 15 -16.39 32.50 -29.30
CA VAL A 15 -16.82 31.57 -28.22
C VAL A 15 -16.37 32.17 -26.90
N SER A 16 -17.30 32.62 -26.08
CA SER A 16 -17.09 32.72 -24.63
C SER A 16 -16.84 31.30 -24.13
N ARG A 17 -15.57 30.92 -23.94
CA ARG A 17 -15.27 29.67 -23.23
C ARG A 17 -15.57 29.92 -21.76
N CYS A 18 -16.82 29.69 -21.39
CA CYS A 18 -17.18 29.40 -20.02
C CYS A 18 -16.35 28.16 -19.64
N ASP A 19 -15.52 28.28 -18.60
CA ASP A 19 -14.79 27.16 -18.01
C ASP A 19 -15.81 26.22 -17.34
N GLU A 20 -16.61 25.52 -18.14
CA GLU A 20 -17.47 24.46 -17.66
C GLU A 20 -16.57 23.31 -17.20
N VAL A 21 -16.64 23.04 -15.90
CA VAL A 21 -16.05 21.85 -15.29
C VAL A 21 -16.79 20.63 -15.85
N LYS A 22 -16.04 19.69 -16.44
CA LYS A 22 -16.59 18.50 -17.12
C LYS A 22 -16.37 17.21 -16.35
N PHE A 23 -15.36 17.19 -15.48
CA PHE A 23 -14.88 15.97 -14.83
C PHE A 23 -14.84 16.16 -13.31
N GLU A 24 -16.01 16.13 -12.67
CA GLU A 24 -16.14 16.39 -11.22
C GLU A 24 -15.48 15.30 -10.35
N ASP A 25 -15.44 14.07 -10.86
CA ASP A 25 -14.81 12.91 -10.20
C ASP A 25 -13.27 12.95 -10.23
N VAL A 26 -12.68 13.84 -11.03
CA VAL A 26 -11.23 13.93 -11.24
C VAL A 26 -10.72 15.31 -10.81
N ARG A 27 -10.17 15.34 -9.60
CA ARG A 27 -9.50 16.49 -8.98
C ARG A 27 -7.99 16.28 -8.98
N LEU A 28 -7.31 17.05 -9.85
CA LEU A 28 -5.87 16.97 -10.05
C LEU A 28 -5.11 17.86 -9.07
N TYR A 29 -3.96 17.39 -8.60
CA TYR A 29 -2.92 18.22 -8.01
C TYR A 29 -1.60 18.01 -8.77
N LEU A 30 -1.01 19.09 -9.27
CA LEU A 30 0.27 19.07 -10.00
C LEU A 30 1.43 19.36 -9.05
N VAL A 31 2.36 18.41 -8.91
CA VAL A 31 3.51 18.53 -8.00
C VAL A 31 4.58 19.47 -8.57
N GLU A 32 4.84 20.58 -7.87
CA GLU A 32 5.74 21.65 -8.35
C GLU A 32 7.25 21.32 -8.30
N ARG A 33 7.68 20.38 -7.43
CA ARG A 33 9.08 20.23 -6.98
C ARG A 33 10.13 20.24 -8.10
N LYS A 34 9.96 19.42 -9.15
CA LYS A 34 10.87 19.35 -10.32
C LYS A 34 10.35 20.08 -11.56
N MET A 35 9.04 20.30 -11.61
CA MET A 35 8.33 20.95 -12.71
C MET A 35 8.59 22.47 -12.75
N GLY A 36 8.63 23.12 -11.58
CA GLY A 36 8.76 24.58 -11.44
C GLY A 36 7.44 25.34 -11.67
N ARG A 37 7.32 26.52 -11.05
CA ARG A 37 6.09 27.35 -11.05
C ARG A 37 5.52 27.66 -12.43
N SER A 38 6.37 28.04 -13.37
CA SER A 38 5.94 28.43 -14.72
C SER A 38 5.29 27.27 -15.47
N ARG A 39 5.91 26.08 -15.41
CA ARG A 39 5.39 24.87 -16.05
C ARG A 39 4.13 24.37 -15.35
N ARG A 40 4.10 24.40 -14.02
CA ARG A 40 2.88 24.09 -13.25
C ARG A 40 1.73 25.00 -13.66
N SER A 41 1.93 26.32 -13.70
CA SER A 41 0.91 27.29 -14.09
C SER A 41 0.37 27.02 -15.50
N PHE A 42 1.27 26.77 -16.47
CA PHE A 42 0.88 26.42 -17.83
C PHE A 42 0.03 25.14 -17.89
N LEU A 43 0.45 24.06 -17.21
CA LEU A 43 -0.28 22.80 -17.20
C LEU A 43 -1.63 22.93 -16.47
N THR A 44 -1.70 23.70 -15.38
CA THR A 44 -2.96 24.03 -14.70
C THR A 44 -3.93 24.73 -15.64
N GLN A 45 -3.48 25.76 -16.37
CA GLN A 45 -4.31 26.46 -17.35
C GLN A 45 -4.76 25.55 -18.48
N LEU A 46 -3.87 24.70 -18.99
CA LEU A 46 -4.19 23.72 -20.03
C LEU A 46 -5.31 22.77 -19.58
N ALA A 47 -5.17 22.19 -18.39
CA ALA A 47 -6.16 21.26 -17.84
C ALA A 47 -7.50 21.93 -17.56
N ARG A 48 -7.50 23.13 -16.94
CA ARG A 48 -8.73 23.90 -16.71
C ARG A 48 -9.44 24.25 -18.01
N SER A 49 -8.71 24.65 -19.05
CA SER A 49 -9.28 24.93 -20.38
C SER A 49 -9.92 23.70 -21.07
N LYS A 50 -9.58 22.49 -20.59
CA LYS A 50 -10.12 21.21 -21.04
C LYS A 50 -11.25 20.69 -20.13
N GLY A 51 -11.61 21.42 -19.08
CA GLY A 51 -12.71 21.09 -18.15
C GLY A 51 -12.30 20.22 -16.95
N PHE A 52 -11.00 20.08 -16.67
CA PHE A 52 -10.51 19.37 -15.49
C PHE A 52 -10.49 20.29 -14.27
N ILE A 53 -10.73 19.73 -13.09
CA ILE A 53 -10.51 20.42 -11.82
C ILE A 53 -9.04 20.27 -11.43
N VAL A 54 -8.36 21.39 -11.21
CA VAL A 54 -6.98 21.41 -10.71
C VAL A 54 -6.94 22.20 -9.41
N GLU A 55 -6.57 21.53 -8.33
CA GLU A 55 -6.39 22.10 -7.01
C GLU A 55 -5.01 22.77 -6.90
N ASP A 56 -4.99 23.96 -6.33
CA ASP A 56 -3.75 24.70 -6.08
C ASP A 56 -3.05 24.23 -4.79
N ILE A 57 -3.80 23.58 -3.89
CA ILE A 57 -3.34 23.07 -2.61
C ILE A 57 -3.67 21.58 -2.51
N LEU A 58 -2.69 20.78 -2.06
CA LEU A 58 -2.92 19.36 -1.81
C LEU A 58 -3.83 19.21 -0.58
N SER A 59 -4.94 18.50 -0.74
CA SER A 59 -5.96 18.30 0.28
C SER A 59 -6.66 16.95 0.10
N ASP A 60 -7.50 16.54 1.05
CA ASP A 60 -8.29 15.31 0.98
C ASP A 60 -9.36 15.31 -0.14
N ALA A 61 -9.58 16.43 -0.83
CA ALA A 61 -10.43 16.48 -2.01
C ALA A 61 -9.71 16.00 -3.29
N VAL A 62 -8.38 15.96 -3.28
CA VAL A 62 -7.58 15.53 -4.44
C VAL A 62 -7.73 14.03 -4.65
N THR A 63 -7.95 13.62 -5.90
CA THR A 63 -8.06 12.21 -6.28
C THR A 63 -6.85 11.74 -7.09
N HIS A 64 -6.19 12.65 -7.81
CA HIS A 64 -5.06 12.35 -8.69
C HIS A 64 -3.93 13.34 -8.42
N VAL A 65 -2.78 12.82 -7.98
CA VAL A 65 -1.54 13.58 -7.80
C VAL A 65 -0.64 13.29 -8.99
N VAL A 66 -0.30 14.30 -9.77
CA VAL A 66 0.54 14.14 -10.96
C VAL A 66 1.92 14.74 -10.70
N SER A 67 2.97 13.94 -10.90
CA SER A 67 4.37 14.34 -10.77
C SER A 67 5.12 14.14 -12.08
N GLU A 68 6.01 15.08 -12.40
CA GLU A 68 7.01 14.93 -13.47
C GLU A 68 8.29 14.24 -12.97
N ASP A 69 8.49 14.20 -11.65
CA ASP A 69 9.53 13.38 -11.05
C ASP A 69 8.97 11.98 -10.82
N SER A 70 9.50 11.00 -11.55
CA SER A 70 9.15 9.60 -11.42
C SER A 70 9.83 8.92 -10.21
N ARG A 71 10.70 9.63 -9.46
CA ARG A 71 11.31 9.09 -8.25
C ARG A 71 10.27 8.94 -7.14
N ALA A 72 9.76 7.72 -6.99
CA ALA A 72 8.72 7.39 -6.02
C ALA A 72 9.19 7.68 -4.59
N SER A 73 10.43 7.36 -4.23
CA SER A 73 10.92 7.49 -2.85
C SER A 73 10.82 8.91 -2.26
N SER A 74 11.27 9.93 -3.00
CA SER A 74 11.24 11.33 -2.54
C SER A 74 9.82 11.91 -2.57
N LEU A 75 8.99 11.47 -3.52
CA LEU A 75 7.60 11.89 -3.67
C LEU A 75 6.72 11.33 -2.56
N TRP A 76 6.79 10.02 -2.31
CA TRP A 76 5.99 9.35 -1.28
C TRP A 76 6.40 9.77 0.13
N ALA A 77 7.69 9.98 0.39
CA ALA A 77 8.15 10.53 1.69
C ALA A 77 7.53 11.92 1.95
N TRP A 78 7.41 12.75 0.92
CA TRP A 78 6.77 14.06 1.04
C TRP A 78 5.25 13.95 1.23
N LEU A 79 4.58 13.10 0.45
CA LEU A 79 3.12 12.88 0.57
C LEU A 79 2.72 12.34 1.94
N LYS A 80 3.51 11.40 2.50
CA LYS A 80 3.29 10.86 3.85
C LYS A 80 3.46 11.94 4.94
N GLY A 81 4.30 12.94 4.70
CA GLY A 81 4.48 14.09 5.60
C GLY A 81 3.36 15.13 5.55
N CYS A 82 2.41 15.01 4.60
CA CYS A 82 1.30 15.97 4.45
C CYS A 82 0.04 15.64 5.28
N GLU A 83 0.06 14.57 6.09
CA GLU A 83 -1.07 14.14 6.96
C GLU A 83 -2.43 14.00 6.24
N LEU A 84 -2.42 13.48 5.00
CA LEU A 84 -3.63 13.28 4.19
C LEU A 84 -4.40 12.04 4.64
N GLY A 85 -5.68 12.21 4.97
CA GLY A 85 -6.55 11.11 5.43
C GLY A 85 -6.97 10.16 4.30
N ASN A 86 -6.99 10.64 3.06
CA ASN A 86 -7.43 9.87 1.89
C ASN A 86 -6.27 9.35 1.01
N LEU A 87 -5.01 9.45 1.46
CA LEU A 87 -3.83 9.02 0.69
C LEU A 87 -3.93 7.61 0.11
N PRO A 88 -4.50 6.59 0.79
CA PRO A 88 -4.65 5.24 0.22
C PRO A 88 -5.59 5.16 -1.00
N SER A 89 -6.47 6.15 -1.17
CA SER A 89 -7.43 6.23 -2.27
C SER A 89 -6.98 7.15 -3.41
N MET A 90 -5.88 7.88 -3.22
CA MET A 90 -5.33 8.78 -4.24
C MET A 90 -4.51 8.01 -5.29
N HIS A 91 -4.64 8.42 -6.55
CA HIS A 91 -3.76 7.94 -7.62
C HIS A 91 -2.53 8.84 -7.74
N VAL A 92 -1.34 8.32 -7.44
CA VAL A 92 -0.07 9.03 -7.65
C VAL A 92 0.51 8.63 -9.00
N LEU A 93 0.59 9.59 -9.91
CA LEU A 93 0.74 9.37 -11.34
C LEU A 93 1.93 10.12 -11.92
N ASP A 94 2.56 9.50 -12.91
CA ASP A 94 3.54 10.11 -13.79
C ASP A 94 2.88 11.10 -14.76
N ILE A 95 3.63 12.12 -15.16
CA ILE A 95 3.20 13.17 -16.09
C ILE A 95 2.73 12.64 -17.45
N SER A 96 3.14 11.43 -17.84
CA SER A 96 2.64 10.75 -19.03
C SER A 96 1.11 10.55 -19.01
N TRP A 97 0.51 10.22 -17.87
CA TRP A 97 -0.96 10.11 -17.74
C TRP A 97 -1.66 11.43 -18.03
N PHE A 98 -1.11 12.53 -17.49
CA PHE A 98 -1.64 13.86 -17.72
C PHE A 98 -1.55 14.23 -19.20
N THR A 99 -0.40 13.95 -19.82
CA THR A 99 -0.15 14.26 -21.24
C THR A 99 -1.14 13.53 -22.15
N ASP A 100 -1.38 12.24 -21.89
CA ASP A 100 -2.34 11.44 -22.64
C ASP A 100 -3.78 11.92 -22.40
N SER A 101 -4.13 12.26 -21.16
CA SER A 101 -5.45 12.84 -20.83
C SER A 101 -5.71 14.17 -21.54
N MET A 102 -4.69 15.03 -21.66
CA MET A 102 -4.82 16.29 -22.38
C MET A 102 -4.95 16.09 -23.90
N ARG A 103 -4.28 15.06 -24.45
CA ARG A 103 -4.38 14.68 -25.86
C ARG A 103 -5.78 14.18 -26.20
N GLU A 104 -6.34 13.31 -25.36
CA GLU A 104 -7.70 12.78 -25.52
C GLU A 104 -8.80 13.78 -25.12
N GLY A 105 -8.44 14.85 -24.39
CA GLY A 105 -9.38 15.85 -23.90
C GLY A 105 -10.31 15.34 -22.79
N ARG A 106 -9.97 14.20 -22.17
CA ARG A 106 -10.70 13.56 -21.06
C ARG A 106 -9.73 12.74 -20.22
N PRO A 107 -10.03 12.44 -18.94
CA PRO A 107 -9.20 11.56 -18.14
C PRO A 107 -9.10 10.18 -18.81
N VAL A 108 -7.88 9.72 -19.09
CA VAL A 108 -7.66 8.33 -19.52
C VAL A 108 -7.69 7.40 -18.32
N ALA A 109 -7.97 6.12 -18.55
CA ALA A 109 -7.97 5.12 -17.48
C ALA A 109 -6.60 5.06 -16.79
N VAL A 110 -6.62 4.95 -15.46
CA VAL A 110 -5.39 4.78 -14.68
C VAL A 110 -4.90 3.35 -14.83
N GLU A 111 -3.77 3.20 -15.50
CA GLU A 111 -3.09 1.93 -15.73
C GLU A 111 -1.75 1.88 -14.99
N THR A 112 -1.23 0.68 -14.72
CA THR A 112 0.01 0.47 -13.97
C THR A 112 1.21 1.25 -14.52
N ARG A 113 1.29 1.43 -15.86
CA ARG A 113 2.37 2.19 -16.50
C ARG A 113 2.46 3.65 -16.07
N TYR A 114 1.36 4.20 -15.57
CA TYR A 114 1.28 5.59 -15.12
C TYR A 114 1.50 5.73 -13.62
N LEU A 115 1.40 4.64 -12.85
CA LEU A 115 1.47 4.70 -11.40
C LEU A 115 2.92 4.85 -10.93
N ILE A 116 3.19 5.90 -10.16
CA ILE A 116 4.47 6.05 -9.47
C ILE A 116 4.38 5.23 -8.18
N GLN A 117 4.79 3.95 -8.24
CA GLN A 117 4.78 3.04 -7.09
C GLN A 117 6.20 2.68 -6.66
N GLU A 118 6.47 2.77 -5.34
CA GLU A 118 7.77 2.42 -4.76
C GLU A 118 8.19 0.98 -5.10
N ILE A 119 7.23 0.03 -5.12
CA ILE A 119 7.52 -1.39 -5.39
C ILE A 119 7.94 -1.61 -6.85
N LEU A 120 7.32 -0.91 -7.81
CA LEU A 120 7.67 -1.08 -9.23
C LEU A 120 9.04 -0.48 -9.54
N GLU A 121 9.43 0.59 -8.87
CA GLU A 121 10.71 1.27 -9.11
C GLU A 121 11.87 0.65 -8.32
N TYR A 122 11.65 0.28 -7.06
CA TYR A 122 12.71 -0.20 -6.15
C TYR A 122 12.62 -1.69 -5.82
N GLY A 123 11.59 -2.40 -6.30
CA GLY A 123 11.34 -3.80 -5.96
C GLY A 123 10.94 -4.03 -4.50
N ARG A 124 10.69 -2.96 -3.72
CA ARG A 124 10.44 -3.00 -2.28
C ARG A 124 9.50 -1.88 -1.84
N SER A 125 8.85 -2.08 -0.69
CA SER A 125 8.02 -1.05 -0.05
C SER A 125 8.73 -0.54 1.19
N PHE A 126 8.98 0.77 1.26
CA PHE A 126 9.68 1.37 2.39
C PHE A 126 8.84 1.31 3.68
N GLU A 127 7.51 1.35 3.56
CA GLU A 127 6.59 1.18 4.69
C GLU A 127 6.65 -0.22 5.27
N VAL A 128 6.72 -1.24 4.41
CA VAL A 128 6.92 -2.62 4.84
C VAL A 128 8.29 -2.75 5.51
N GLU A 129 9.35 -2.21 4.93
CA GLU A 129 10.69 -2.23 5.55
C GLU A 129 10.69 -1.55 6.92
N GLN A 130 10.08 -0.37 7.04
CA GLN A 130 9.98 0.34 8.32
C GLN A 130 9.21 -0.47 9.36
N THR A 131 8.10 -1.11 8.96
CA THR A 131 7.33 -2.01 9.84
C THR A 131 8.15 -3.23 10.24
N LEU A 132 8.92 -3.83 9.32
CA LEU A 132 9.79 -4.96 9.62
C LEU A 132 10.97 -4.57 10.52
N SER A 133 11.42 -3.31 10.48
CA SER A 133 12.47 -2.76 11.35
C SER A 133 11.95 -2.22 12.69
N ASP A 134 10.64 -2.07 12.86
CA ASP A 134 10.04 -1.57 14.09
C ASP A 134 10.20 -2.59 15.25
N GLU A 135 10.80 -2.14 16.36
CA GLU A 135 11.08 -2.99 17.53
C GLU A 135 9.81 -3.60 18.11
N ARG A 136 8.71 -2.84 18.14
CA ARG A 136 7.43 -3.30 18.65
C ARG A 136 6.88 -4.43 17.79
N TYR A 137 6.85 -4.26 16.47
CA TYR A 137 6.42 -5.29 15.54
C TYR A 137 7.29 -6.55 15.66
N GLN A 138 8.61 -6.41 15.67
CA GLN A 138 9.54 -7.53 15.80
C GLN A 138 9.30 -8.31 17.10
N THR A 139 9.15 -7.60 18.22
CA THR A 139 8.94 -8.22 19.53
C THR A 139 7.58 -8.91 19.61
N LEU A 140 6.51 -8.27 19.13
CA LEU A 140 5.18 -8.87 19.12
C LEU A 140 5.14 -10.11 18.22
N LYS A 141 5.78 -10.06 17.05
CA LYS A 141 5.91 -11.20 16.14
C LYS A 141 6.70 -12.34 16.78
N LEU A 142 7.77 -12.04 17.50
CA LEU A 142 8.56 -13.03 18.25
C LEU A 142 7.74 -13.68 19.36
N PHE A 143 7.03 -12.91 20.19
CA PHE A 143 6.24 -13.49 21.27
C PHE A 143 5.04 -14.29 20.76
N THR A 144 4.34 -13.79 19.75
CA THR A 144 3.17 -14.48 19.18
C THR A 144 3.51 -15.70 18.33
N SER A 145 4.79 -15.93 17.99
CA SER A 145 5.21 -17.19 17.37
C SER A 145 5.23 -18.36 18.36
N VAL A 146 5.19 -18.10 19.68
CA VAL A 146 5.13 -19.14 20.71
C VAL A 146 3.71 -19.65 20.85
N PHE A 147 3.53 -20.97 20.74
CA PHE A 147 2.24 -21.60 20.99
C PHE A 147 1.70 -21.24 22.39
N GLY A 148 0.48 -20.71 22.44
CA GLY A 148 -0.17 -20.26 23.66
C GLY A 148 0.08 -18.79 24.04
N VAL A 149 0.83 -18.03 23.23
CA VAL A 149 1.01 -16.59 23.40
C VAL A 149 0.22 -15.83 22.35
N GLY A 150 -0.89 -15.23 22.76
CA GLY A 150 -1.70 -14.37 21.89
C GLY A 150 -1.26 -12.89 21.93
N PRO A 151 -1.82 -12.04 21.03
CA PRO A 151 -1.46 -10.62 20.95
C PRO A 151 -1.59 -9.85 22.26
N LYS A 152 -2.60 -10.17 23.09
CA LYS A 152 -2.79 -9.53 24.40
C LYS A 152 -1.65 -9.83 25.38
N THR A 153 -1.18 -11.07 25.41
CA THR A 153 -0.07 -11.50 26.27
C THR A 153 1.25 -10.91 25.78
N ALA A 154 1.49 -10.97 24.46
CA ALA A 154 2.66 -10.37 23.83
C ALA A 154 2.76 -8.87 24.10
N ASP A 155 1.65 -8.14 23.97
CA ASP A 155 1.62 -6.70 24.23
C ASP A 155 1.80 -6.36 25.71
N LYS A 156 1.28 -7.21 26.63
CA LYS A 156 1.57 -7.09 28.06
C LYS A 156 3.08 -7.21 28.32
N TRP A 157 3.73 -8.24 27.78
CA TRP A 157 5.17 -8.46 27.94
C TRP A 157 5.99 -7.33 27.33
N TYR A 158 5.62 -6.86 26.14
CA TYR A 158 6.28 -5.71 25.50
C TYR A 158 6.21 -4.45 26.37
N ARG A 159 5.03 -4.15 26.94
CA ARG A 159 4.83 -3.01 27.85
C ARG A 159 5.60 -3.14 29.17
N GLN A 160 5.98 -4.36 29.56
CA GLN A 160 6.87 -4.61 30.70
C GLN A 160 8.37 -4.46 30.35
N GLY A 161 8.71 -4.12 29.10
CA GLY A 161 10.10 -3.92 28.66
C GLY A 161 10.76 -5.18 28.10
N LEU A 162 10.04 -6.30 28.02
CA LEU A 162 10.59 -7.57 27.54
C LEU A 162 10.70 -7.55 26.01
N ARG A 163 11.82 -8.05 25.48
CA ARG A 163 12.13 -8.08 24.04
C ARG A 163 12.57 -9.45 23.53
N SER A 164 12.95 -10.36 24.43
CA SER A 164 13.47 -11.69 24.08
C SER A 164 12.79 -12.82 24.84
N PHE A 165 12.94 -14.06 24.36
CA PHE A 165 12.49 -15.25 25.10
C PHE A 165 13.24 -15.42 26.43
N SER A 166 14.52 -15.03 26.48
CA SER A 166 15.28 -15.07 27.73
C SER A 166 14.64 -14.16 28.76
N ASP A 167 14.27 -12.94 28.38
CA ASP A 167 13.63 -11.97 29.28
C ASP A 167 12.35 -12.56 29.87
N VAL A 168 11.52 -13.19 29.04
CA VAL A 168 10.27 -13.81 29.48
C VAL A 168 10.51 -14.98 30.45
N LEU A 169 11.55 -15.79 30.21
CA LEU A 169 11.87 -16.97 31.02
C LEU A 169 12.59 -16.62 32.33
N THR A 170 13.32 -15.50 32.39
CA THR A 170 14.05 -15.07 33.59
C THR A 170 13.31 -14.04 34.42
N GLU A 171 12.25 -13.41 33.89
CA GLU A 171 11.46 -12.41 34.59
C GLU A 171 10.63 -13.04 35.74
N PRO A 172 10.93 -12.74 37.02
CA PRO A 172 10.26 -13.38 38.17
C PRO A 172 8.75 -13.12 38.23
N GLY A 173 8.27 -12.01 37.66
CA GLY A 173 6.85 -11.66 37.64
C GLY A 173 6.01 -12.47 36.64
N ILE A 174 6.63 -13.23 35.73
CA ILE A 174 5.92 -13.98 34.69
C ILE A 174 5.65 -15.42 35.12
N HIS A 175 4.37 -15.78 35.09
CA HIS A 175 3.92 -17.15 35.33
C HIS A 175 3.32 -17.70 34.03
N LEU A 176 4.07 -18.57 33.35
CA LEU A 176 3.64 -19.21 32.12
C LEU A 176 2.57 -20.25 32.42
N ASN A 177 1.46 -20.21 31.68
CA ASN A 177 0.47 -21.29 31.75
C ASN A 177 0.99 -22.55 31.03
N ARG A 178 0.31 -23.70 31.22
CA ARG A 178 0.74 -24.98 30.63
C ARG A 178 0.94 -24.92 29.11
N MET A 179 0.06 -24.21 28.40
CA MET A 179 0.15 -24.06 26.95
C MET A 179 1.42 -23.31 26.53
N GLN A 180 1.73 -22.21 27.23
CA GLN A 180 2.93 -21.40 27.01
C GLN A 180 4.20 -22.19 27.38
N GLN A 181 4.21 -22.91 28.50
CA GLN A 181 5.33 -23.77 28.88
C GLN A 181 5.65 -24.79 27.78
N THR A 182 4.62 -25.49 27.26
CA THR A 182 4.78 -26.41 26.13
C THR A 182 5.25 -25.67 24.87
N GLY A 183 4.71 -24.48 24.60
CA GLY A 183 5.11 -23.65 23.47
C GLY A 183 6.58 -23.26 23.49
N PHE A 184 7.12 -22.88 24.65
CA PHE A 184 8.55 -22.60 24.81
C PHE A 184 9.40 -23.87 24.71
N LEU A 185 8.98 -24.95 25.36
CA LEU A 185 9.72 -26.22 25.39
C LEU A 185 9.92 -26.81 23.99
N HIS A 186 8.89 -26.74 23.13
CA HIS A 186 8.89 -27.31 21.79
C HIS A 186 8.93 -26.26 20.67
N TYR A 187 9.38 -25.04 20.98
CA TYR A 187 9.34 -23.91 20.05
C TYR A 187 10.01 -24.23 18.71
N GLY A 188 11.18 -24.89 18.73
CA GLY A 188 11.93 -25.23 17.52
C GLY A 188 11.14 -26.13 16.57
N ASP A 189 10.47 -27.16 17.10
CA ASP A 189 9.69 -28.10 16.30
C ASP A 189 8.38 -27.46 15.78
N ILE A 190 7.69 -26.72 16.66
CA ILE A 190 6.41 -26.07 16.32
C ILE A 190 6.59 -24.94 15.29
N SER A 191 7.73 -24.26 15.32
CA SER A 191 8.04 -23.17 14.39
C SER A 191 8.41 -23.66 12.99
N ARG A 192 8.75 -24.94 12.84
CA ARG A 192 9.08 -25.54 11.55
C ARG A 192 7.79 -25.80 10.76
N ALA A 193 7.80 -25.42 9.48
CA ALA A 193 6.69 -25.75 8.59
C ALA A 193 6.53 -27.28 8.48
N VAL A 194 5.31 -27.76 8.67
CA VAL A 194 4.95 -29.17 8.50
C VAL A 194 4.90 -29.50 7.00
N SER A 195 5.58 -30.57 6.60
CA SER A 195 5.58 -31.06 5.23
C SER A 195 4.32 -31.85 4.89
N LYS A 196 4.01 -31.99 3.60
CA LYS A 196 2.91 -32.87 3.14
C LYS A 196 3.11 -34.33 3.57
N ALA A 197 4.35 -34.80 3.65
CA ALA A 197 4.67 -36.16 4.08
C ALA A 197 4.35 -36.35 5.57
N GLU A 198 4.78 -35.43 6.43
CA GLU A 198 4.45 -35.46 7.86
C GLU A 198 2.94 -35.36 8.09
N ALA A 199 2.25 -34.47 7.37
CA ALA A 199 0.80 -34.33 7.48
C ALA A 199 0.05 -35.63 7.09
N ARG A 200 0.52 -36.35 6.07
CA ARG A 200 -0.04 -37.66 5.68
C ARG A 200 0.27 -38.74 6.71
N ALA A 201 1.50 -38.78 7.22
CA ALA A 201 1.90 -39.74 8.26
C ALA A 201 1.05 -39.56 9.52
N LEU A 202 0.83 -38.31 9.95
CA LEU A 202 -0.07 -38.01 11.06
C LEU A 202 -1.52 -38.42 10.73
N GLY A 203 -1.97 -38.19 9.50
CA GLY A 203 -3.28 -38.64 9.02
C GLY A 203 -3.46 -40.16 9.13
N SER A 204 -2.45 -40.95 8.78
CA SER A 204 -2.48 -42.42 8.92
C SER A 204 -2.57 -42.87 10.38
N ILE A 205 -1.82 -42.23 11.28
CA ILE A 205 -1.88 -42.53 12.73
C ILE A 205 -3.28 -42.24 13.27
N ILE A 206 -3.87 -41.11 12.87
CA ILE A 206 -5.24 -40.74 13.29
C ILE A 206 -6.28 -41.70 12.68
N ASP A 207 -6.12 -42.11 11.42
CA ASP A 207 -7.03 -43.06 10.77
C ASP A 207 -7.05 -44.42 11.44
N GLU A 208 -5.87 -44.95 11.78
CA GLU A 208 -5.77 -46.18 12.56
C GLU A 208 -6.47 -46.06 13.92
N ALA A 209 -6.20 -44.98 14.67
CA ALA A 209 -6.78 -44.75 15.99
C ALA A 209 -8.31 -44.58 15.94
N VAL A 210 -8.84 -43.89 14.94
CA VAL A 210 -10.28 -43.64 14.79
C VAL A 210 -11.00 -44.90 14.35
N ARG A 211 -10.45 -45.68 13.40
CA ARG A 211 -11.07 -46.95 12.96
C ARG A 211 -11.17 -47.99 14.06
N ALA A 212 -10.25 -47.97 15.03
CA ALA A 212 -10.33 -48.82 16.21
C ALA A 212 -11.57 -48.52 17.10
N ILE A 213 -12.10 -47.29 17.02
CA ILE A 213 -13.28 -46.85 17.80
C ILE A 213 -14.55 -46.90 16.95
N THR A 214 -14.47 -46.52 15.68
CA THR A 214 -15.60 -46.44 14.74
C THR A 214 -15.14 -46.84 13.34
N PRO A 215 -15.34 -48.11 12.92
CA PRO A 215 -14.83 -48.63 11.66
C PRO A 215 -15.33 -47.89 10.41
N ASP A 216 -16.54 -47.33 10.48
CA ASP A 216 -17.21 -46.63 9.37
C ASP A 216 -16.88 -45.13 9.31
N ALA A 217 -15.98 -44.64 10.17
CA ALA A 217 -15.60 -43.23 10.18
C ALA A 217 -14.86 -42.84 8.89
N ILE A 218 -15.17 -41.64 8.39
CA ILE A 218 -14.50 -41.04 7.24
C ILE A 218 -13.63 -39.88 7.72
N ILE A 219 -12.35 -39.92 7.37
CA ILE A 219 -11.37 -38.91 7.77
C ILE A 219 -10.84 -38.22 6.53
N ALA A 220 -10.73 -36.89 6.61
CA ALA A 220 -10.19 -36.08 5.54
C ALA A 220 -9.24 -35.03 6.12
N LEU A 221 -8.08 -34.86 5.46
CA LEU A 221 -7.17 -33.75 5.75
C LEU A 221 -7.82 -32.42 5.33
N THR A 222 -7.86 -31.46 6.24
CA THR A 222 -8.47 -30.14 6.04
C THR A 222 -7.42 -29.00 6.08
N GLY A 223 -7.87 -27.75 6.14
CA GLY A 223 -7.00 -26.59 6.29
C GLY A 223 -6.12 -26.30 5.08
N GLY A 224 -4.93 -25.74 5.31
CA GLY A 224 -3.98 -25.39 4.25
C GLY A 224 -3.54 -26.58 3.38
N PHE A 225 -3.49 -27.80 3.95
CA PHE A 225 -3.11 -29.01 3.21
C PHE A 225 -4.17 -29.52 2.23
N ARG A 226 -5.41 -29.03 2.34
CA ARG A 226 -6.50 -29.36 1.40
C ARG A 226 -6.49 -28.48 0.15
N ARG A 227 -5.92 -27.28 0.21
CA ARG A 227 -5.80 -26.34 -0.91
C ARG A 227 -4.52 -26.61 -1.70
#